data_AF-A0A8T5P0F5-F1
#
_entry.id   AF-A0A8T5P0F5-F1
#
_cell.length_a   1.000
_cell.length_b   1.000
_cell.length_c   1.000
_cell.angle_alpha   90.00
_cell.angle_beta   90.00
_cell.angle_gamma   90.00
#
_symmetry.space_group_name_H-M   'P 1'
#
loop_
_entity.id
_entity.type
_entity.pdbx_description
1 polymer ?
#
loop_
_entity_poly.entity_id
_entity_poly.type
_entity_poly.pdbx_seq_one_letter_code
_entity_poly.pdbx_strand_id
1 'polypeptide(L)'
;MSKKQKNKASAENPELTGESLELIENSKVSDTIEMQKPEAQPLFKIGEILANAEFLESKVVVWSKDEGNRIYSEKYFGKWIDEEKVTYLQLSLEEAMLLIDRGHIKINYEGKPITSQVFYEKCMIVDKEFPQKFTVYRDLRNRGYIVKSGFKFGTHFRVYDRGVNPYKEGSKETKEHTKYNVHAYSENHMLMPQEWSRYVRLSHNIRATALMAIVDEEGDVTYYKIIRTKP
;
A
#
# COMPACT_ATOMS: atom_id res chain seq x y z
N MET A 1 -3.80 41.46 43.62
CA MET A 1 -4.83 40.41 43.42
C MET A 1 -5.32 40.50 41.98
N SER A 2 -4.78 39.65 41.10
CA SER A 2 -5.49 38.53 40.47
C SER A 2 -6.67 38.92 39.59
N LYS A 3 -6.50 38.79 38.26
CA LYS A 3 -7.25 37.81 37.44
C LYS A 3 -6.60 37.72 36.04
N LYS A 4 -5.96 36.57 35.78
CA LYS A 4 -5.64 36.09 34.43
C LYS A 4 -6.96 35.69 33.74
N GLN A 5 -7.22 36.22 32.55
CA GLN A 5 -8.15 35.60 31.60
C GLN A 5 -7.35 35.07 30.40
N LYS A 6 -7.43 33.75 30.24
CA LYS A 6 -6.93 32.98 29.10
C LYS A 6 -7.80 33.32 27.88
N ASN A 7 -7.21 33.77 26.78
CA ASN A 7 -7.86 33.66 25.48
C ASN A 7 -7.29 32.45 24.73
N LYS A 8 -8.20 31.51 24.45
CA LYS A 8 -8.04 30.37 23.53
C LYS A 8 -7.64 30.91 22.15
N ALA A 9 -6.53 30.42 21.61
CA ALA A 9 -6.30 30.47 20.17
C ALA A 9 -7.26 29.46 19.52
N SER A 10 -8.30 29.97 18.86
CA SER A 10 -9.10 29.22 17.89
C SER A 10 -8.22 28.93 16.68
N ALA A 11 -8.00 27.65 16.38
CA ALA A 11 -7.44 27.24 15.11
C ALA A 11 -8.49 27.54 14.03
N GLU A 12 -8.25 28.59 13.23
CA GLU A 12 -9.04 28.88 12.04
C GLU A 12 -8.81 27.77 11.02
N ASN A 13 -9.92 27.14 10.61
CA ASN A 13 -9.95 26.20 9.49
C ASN A 13 -9.62 26.97 8.21
N PRO A 14 -8.69 26.51 7.36
CA PRO A 14 -8.44 27.17 6.08
C PRO A 14 -9.70 27.09 5.21
N GLU A 15 -10.19 28.24 4.76
CA GLU A 15 -11.36 28.35 3.88
C GLU A 15 -11.15 27.55 2.59
N LEU A 16 -12.08 26.63 2.32
CA LEU A 16 -12.10 25.83 1.11
C LEU A 16 -12.56 26.69 -0.06
N THR A 17 -11.77 26.71 -1.15
CA THR A 17 -12.12 27.41 -2.38
C THR A 17 -13.33 26.77 -3.08
N GLY A 18 -14.10 27.55 -3.84
CA GLY A 18 -15.31 27.08 -4.55
C GLY A 18 -15.08 25.88 -5.47
N GLU A 19 -13.93 25.81 -6.14
CA GLU A 19 -13.55 24.66 -6.98
C GLU A 19 -13.35 23.37 -6.16
N SER A 20 -12.89 23.50 -4.91
CA SER A 20 -12.72 22.36 -4.00
C SER A 20 -14.07 21.83 -3.50
N LEU A 21 -15.04 22.73 -3.30
CA LEU A 21 -16.41 22.40 -2.89
C LEU A 21 -17.20 21.71 -4.03
N GLU A 22 -17.09 22.19 -5.27
CA GLU A 22 -17.73 21.54 -6.42
C GLU A 22 -17.15 20.14 -6.73
N LEU A 23 -15.85 19.93 -6.51
CA LEU A 23 -15.24 18.60 -6.65
C LEU A 23 -15.75 17.60 -5.60
N ILE A 24 -16.06 18.10 -4.40
CA ILE A 24 -16.64 17.32 -3.30
C ILE A 24 -18.06 16.88 -3.64
N GLU A 25 -18.92 17.78 -4.11
CA GLU A 25 -20.32 17.46 -4.45
C GLU A 25 -20.45 16.50 -5.64
N ASN A 26 -19.46 16.48 -6.54
CA ASN A 26 -19.47 15.66 -7.75
C ASN A 26 -18.77 14.28 -7.61
N SER A 27 -18.34 13.90 -6.41
CA SER A 27 -17.72 12.60 -6.14
C SER A 27 -18.73 11.69 -5.44
N LYS A 28 -19.10 10.57 -6.07
CA LYS A 28 -20.02 9.57 -5.50
C LYS A 28 -19.31 8.22 -5.39
N VAL A 29 -19.60 7.47 -4.32
CA VAL A 29 -19.44 6.01 -4.35
C VAL A 29 -20.45 5.51 -5.37
N SER A 30 -19.99 4.97 -6.50
CA SER A 30 -20.94 4.48 -7.49
C SER A 30 -21.33 3.04 -7.21
N ASP A 31 -20.34 2.18 -6.94
CA ASP A 31 -20.55 0.74 -6.89
C ASP A 31 -19.53 0.05 -5.98
N THR A 32 -19.97 -1.00 -5.29
CA THR A 32 -19.09 -2.01 -4.69
C THR A 32 -18.50 -2.85 -5.82
N ILE A 33 -17.17 -3.01 -5.85
CA ILE A 33 -16.54 -3.91 -6.83
C ILE A 33 -16.30 -5.26 -6.18
N GLU A 34 -16.96 -6.28 -6.73
CA GLU A 34 -16.55 -7.66 -6.49
C GLU A 34 -15.24 -7.95 -7.22
N MET A 35 -14.13 -7.88 -6.50
CA MET A 35 -12.87 -8.39 -7.01
C MET A 35 -12.92 -9.91 -7.04
N GLN A 36 -12.75 -10.52 -8.22
CA GLN A 36 -12.63 -11.98 -8.32
C GLN A 36 -11.53 -12.49 -7.38
N LYS A 37 -11.88 -13.40 -6.46
CA LYS A 37 -10.94 -14.23 -5.71
C LYS A 37 -10.66 -15.49 -6.54
N PRO A 38 -9.64 -15.49 -7.41
CA PRO A 38 -9.23 -16.72 -8.08
C PRO A 38 -8.80 -17.73 -7.02
N GLU A 39 -8.83 -19.01 -7.38
CA GLU A 39 -8.25 -20.05 -6.54
C GLU A 39 -6.81 -19.66 -6.18
N ALA A 40 -6.53 -19.62 -4.87
CA ALA A 40 -5.29 -19.05 -4.36
C ALA A 40 -4.10 -19.89 -4.85
N GLN A 41 -3.36 -19.39 -5.83
CA GLN A 41 -2.09 -20.00 -6.20
C GLN A 41 -1.01 -19.51 -5.25
N PRO A 42 -0.23 -20.41 -4.64
CA PRO A 42 0.85 -20.01 -3.74
C PRO A 42 1.87 -19.15 -4.52
N LEU A 43 2.27 -18.00 -3.96
CA LEU A 43 3.18 -17.05 -4.65
C LEU A 43 4.57 -17.67 -4.88
N PHE A 44 4.96 -18.60 -4.01
CA PHE A 44 6.16 -19.46 -4.08
C PHE A 44 5.83 -20.82 -3.45
N LYS A 45 6.72 -21.81 -3.56
CA LYS A 45 6.58 -23.09 -2.83
C LYS A 45 6.59 -22.85 -1.33
N ILE A 46 5.55 -23.29 -0.63
CA ILE A 46 5.41 -23.10 0.83
C ILE A 46 6.60 -23.72 1.56
N GLY A 47 7.21 -22.98 2.48
CA GLY A 47 8.29 -23.45 3.35
C GLY A 47 9.72 -23.35 2.78
N GLU A 48 9.89 -22.88 1.54
CA GLU A 48 11.22 -22.58 1.00
C GLU A 48 11.69 -21.20 1.47
N ILE A 49 12.80 -21.17 2.23
CA ILE A 49 13.47 -19.93 2.61
C ILE A 49 14.28 -19.43 1.41
N LEU A 50 13.90 -18.26 0.89
CA LEU A 50 14.49 -17.64 -0.29
C LEU A 50 15.61 -16.67 0.06
N ALA A 51 15.53 -16.00 1.22
CA ALA A 51 16.51 -14.98 1.62
C ALA A 51 16.63 -14.75 3.13
N ASN A 52 17.76 -14.17 3.53
CA ASN A 52 17.93 -13.49 4.80
C ASN A 52 17.82 -11.98 4.58
N ALA A 53 17.03 -11.33 5.43
CA ALA A 53 16.76 -9.90 5.35
C ALA A 53 17.11 -9.20 6.66
N GLU A 54 17.38 -7.91 6.58
CA GLU A 54 17.66 -7.05 7.72
C GLU A 54 16.64 -5.93 7.81
N PHE A 55 16.07 -5.73 8.99
CA PHE A 55 15.15 -4.63 9.27
C PHE A 55 15.93 -3.41 9.74
N LEU A 56 15.81 -2.31 8.99
CA LEU A 56 16.51 -1.07 9.22
C LEU A 56 15.49 0.08 9.30
N GLU A 57 15.23 0.56 10.52
CA GLU A 57 14.31 1.67 10.84
C GLU A 57 12.88 1.49 10.29
N SER A 58 12.70 1.71 8.99
CA SER A 58 11.42 1.67 8.26
C SER A 58 11.46 0.86 6.96
N LYS A 59 12.57 0.17 6.67
CA LYS A 59 12.74 -0.64 5.46
C LYS A 59 13.34 -2.01 5.79
N VAL A 60 13.08 -2.99 4.92
CA VAL A 60 13.69 -4.32 5.00
C VAL A 60 14.60 -4.51 3.81
N VAL A 61 15.83 -4.97 4.06
CA VAL A 61 16.89 -5.07 3.05
C VAL A 61 17.35 -6.50 2.90
N VAL A 62 17.44 -6.97 1.65
CA VAL A 62 18.14 -8.20 1.28
C VAL A 62 19.42 -7.82 0.56
N TRP A 63 20.56 -8.04 1.22
CA TRP A 63 21.87 -7.63 0.73
C TRP A 63 22.41 -8.51 -0.39
N SER A 64 22.10 -9.81 -0.36
CA SER A 64 22.56 -10.75 -1.38
C SER A 64 21.80 -10.54 -2.70
N LYS A 65 22.54 -10.32 -3.78
CA LYS A 65 21.96 -10.19 -5.13
C LYS A 65 21.22 -11.46 -5.55
N ASP A 66 21.76 -12.63 -5.24
CA ASP A 66 21.15 -13.91 -5.63
C ASP A 66 19.85 -14.17 -4.85
N GLU A 67 19.85 -13.92 -3.54
CA GLU A 67 18.64 -14.05 -2.71
C GLU A 67 17.58 -13.01 -3.11
N GLY A 68 17.99 -11.77 -3.36
CA GLY A 68 17.11 -10.72 -3.86
C GLY A 68 16.49 -11.08 -5.22
N ASN A 69 17.25 -11.70 -6.12
CA ASN A 69 16.73 -12.15 -7.41
C ASN A 69 15.65 -13.23 -7.27
N ARG A 70 15.79 -14.17 -6.32
CA ARG A 70 14.76 -15.20 -6.04
C ARG A 70 13.43 -14.58 -5.58
N ILE A 71 13.49 -13.46 -4.87
CA ILE A 71 12.31 -12.73 -4.40
C ILE A 71 11.70 -11.86 -5.52
N TYR A 72 12.55 -11.20 -6.31
CA TYR A 72 12.13 -10.20 -7.28
C TYR A 72 11.57 -10.81 -8.59
N SER A 73 12.22 -11.84 -9.14
CA SER A 73 12.07 -12.24 -10.54
C SER A 73 10.66 -12.67 -10.96
N GLU A 74 9.93 -13.40 -10.12
CA GLU A 74 8.63 -13.97 -10.50
C GLU A 74 7.44 -13.09 -10.15
N LYS A 75 7.51 -12.41 -9.00
CA LYS A 75 6.35 -11.73 -8.41
C LYS A 75 6.59 -10.24 -8.15
N TYR A 76 7.74 -9.72 -8.58
CA TYR A 76 8.16 -8.34 -8.42
C TYR A 76 8.03 -7.88 -6.97
N PHE A 77 8.59 -8.59 -5.99
CA PHE A 77 8.65 -8.08 -4.62
C PHE A 77 9.86 -7.14 -4.47
N GLY A 78 9.66 -6.01 -3.81
CA GLY A 78 10.72 -5.04 -3.54
C GLY A 78 11.07 -4.13 -4.70
N LYS A 79 12.15 -3.38 -4.50
CA LYS A 79 12.77 -2.48 -5.46
C LYS A 79 14.28 -2.60 -5.31
N TRP A 80 14.97 -2.82 -6.43
CA TRP A 80 16.43 -2.75 -6.45
C TRP A 80 16.89 -1.31 -6.20
N ILE A 81 17.80 -1.17 -5.25
CA ILE A 81 18.51 0.07 -4.96
C ILE A 81 19.98 -0.17 -5.33
N ASP A 82 20.51 0.74 -6.15
CA ASP A 82 21.90 0.72 -6.56
C ASP A 82 22.56 1.99 -6.04
N GLU A 83 23.39 1.82 -5.01
CA GLU A 83 24.26 2.85 -4.45
C GLU A 83 25.69 2.53 -4.87
N GLU A 84 26.57 3.53 -5.00
CA GLU A 84 27.88 3.45 -5.69
C GLU A 84 28.72 2.18 -5.42
N LYS A 85 28.61 1.60 -4.22
CA LYS A 85 29.37 0.41 -3.80
C LYS A 85 28.51 -0.81 -3.47
N VAL A 86 27.19 -0.67 -3.38
CA VAL A 86 26.29 -1.73 -2.91
C VAL A 86 24.97 -1.67 -3.66
N THR A 87 24.61 -2.80 -4.26
CA THR A 87 23.26 -3.02 -4.80
C THR A 87 22.52 -3.98 -3.88
N TYR A 88 21.31 -3.63 -3.47
CA TYR A 88 20.48 -4.45 -2.58
C TYR A 88 19.01 -4.40 -2.97
N LEU A 89 18.25 -5.42 -2.59
CA LEU A 89 16.80 -5.42 -2.76
C LEU A 89 16.15 -4.82 -1.51
N GLN A 90 15.42 -3.71 -1.69
CA GLN A 90 14.64 -3.09 -0.61
C GLN A 90 13.18 -3.55 -0.71
N LEU A 91 12.65 -4.10 0.39
CA LEU A 91 11.25 -4.47 0.56
C LEU A 91 10.51 -3.40 1.39
N SER A 92 9.25 -3.14 1.06
CA SER A 92 8.35 -2.43 1.98
C SER A 92 8.01 -3.31 3.19
N LEU A 93 7.44 -2.70 4.24
CA LEU A 93 7.03 -3.44 5.44
C LEU A 93 5.97 -4.50 5.11
N GLU A 94 5.01 -4.16 4.24
CA GLU A 94 3.93 -5.08 3.82
C GLU A 94 4.46 -6.21 2.95
N GLU A 95 5.41 -5.92 2.05
CA GLU A 95 6.10 -6.92 1.24
C GLU A 95 6.86 -7.90 2.14
N ALA A 96 7.65 -7.40 3.08
CA ALA A 96 8.43 -8.21 4.01
C ALA A 96 7.53 -9.06 4.92
N MET A 97 6.48 -8.45 5.50
CA MET A 97 5.54 -9.16 6.37
C MET A 97 4.87 -10.32 5.65
N LEU A 98 4.43 -10.12 4.39
CA LEU A 98 3.83 -11.19 3.61
C LEU A 98 4.81 -12.33 3.32
N LEU A 99 6.07 -12.02 3.07
CA LEU A 99 7.11 -13.01 2.82
C LEU A 99 7.48 -13.78 4.11
N ILE A 100 7.49 -13.11 5.27
CA ILE A 100 7.72 -13.76 6.58
C ILE A 100 6.57 -14.70 6.91
N ASP A 101 5.31 -14.26 6.78
CA ASP A 101 4.13 -15.07 7.07
C ASP A 101 4.05 -16.35 6.23
N ARG A 102 4.65 -16.32 5.04
CA ARG A 102 4.72 -17.48 4.13
C ARG A 102 5.99 -18.31 4.31
N GLY A 103 6.88 -17.91 5.21
CA GLY A 103 8.14 -18.60 5.50
C GLY A 103 9.22 -18.44 4.44
N HIS A 104 9.14 -17.41 3.59
CA HIS A 104 10.08 -17.20 2.49
C HIS A 104 11.29 -16.36 2.86
N ILE A 105 11.22 -15.55 3.91
CA ILE A 105 12.37 -14.80 4.39
C ILE A 105 12.53 -14.94 5.89
N LYS A 106 13.79 -14.93 6.34
CA LYS A 106 14.14 -14.72 7.75
C LYS A 106 14.57 -13.28 7.93
N ILE A 107 14.16 -12.67 9.03
CA ILE A 107 14.46 -11.26 9.29
C ILE A 107 15.30 -11.10 10.56
N ASN A 108 16.35 -10.31 10.45
CA ASN A 108 17.19 -9.90 11.56
C ASN A 108 16.96 -8.42 11.88
N TYR A 109 17.06 -8.06 13.15
CA TYR A 109 17.04 -6.69 13.64
C TYR A 109 18.19 -6.53 14.65
N GLU A 110 19.03 -5.52 14.46
CA GLU A 110 20.23 -5.28 15.29
C GLU A 110 21.10 -6.54 15.43
N GLY A 111 21.29 -7.26 14.31
CA GLY A 111 22.08 -8.48 14.24
C GLY A 111 21.45 -9.73 14.87
N LYS A 112 20.20 -9.67 15.35
CA LYS A 112 19.50 -10.82 15.95
C LYS A 112 18.26 -11.22 15.16
N PRO A 113 17.97 -12.53 15.02
CA PRO A 113 16.73 -12.97 14.40
C PRO A 113 15.52 -12.55 15.23
N ILE A 114 14.46 -12.10 14.56
CA ILE A 114 13.18 -11.77 15.19
C ILE A 114 12.05 -12.61 14.59
N THR A 115 10.97 -12.80 15.35
CA THR A 115 9.79 -13.55 14.91
C THR A 115 8.85 -12.68 14.07
N SER A 116 7.90 -13.30 13.35
CA SER A 116 6.86 -12.57 12.62
C SER A 116 6.08 -11.62 13.54
N GLN A 117 5.73 -12.08 14.75
CA GLN A 117 5.02 -11.28 15.74
C GLN A 117 5.81 -10.03 16.16
N VAL A 118 7.10 -10.18 16.49
CA VAL A 118 7.95 -9.05 16.88
C VAL A 118 8.13 -8.07 15.71
N PHE A 119 8.24 -8.58 14.48
CA PHE A 119 8.32 -7.74 13.30
C PHE A 119 7.02 -6.95 13.07
N TYR A 120 5.86 -7.60 13.19
CA TYR A 120 4.54 -6.95 13.06
C TYR A 120 4.38 -5.79 14.07
N GLU A 121 4.72 -6.01 15.33
CA GLU A 121 4.69 -4.98 16.38
C GLU A 121 5.59 -3.79 16.02
N LYS A 122 6.79 -4.06 15.51
CA LYS A 122 7.71 -3.01 15.03
C LYS A 122 7.12 -2.24 13.84
N CYS A 123 6.47 -2.92 12.89
CA CYS A 123 5.80 -2.25 11.78
C CYS A 123 4.70 -1.30 12.24
N MET A 124 3.89 -1.69 13.24
CA MET A 124 2.86 -0.81 13.82
C MET A 124 3.42 0.44 14.51
N ILE A 125 4.62 0.34 15.09
CA ILE A 125 5.31 1.50 15.68
C ILE A 125 5.74 2.49 14.59
N VAL A 126 6.22 1.96 13.45
CA VAL A 126 6.70 2.77 12.32
C VAL A 126 5.55 3.39 11.53
N ASP A 127 4.49 2.63 11.28
CA ASP A 127 3.33 3.04 10.49
C ASP A 127 2.04 2.64 11.21
N LYS A 128 1.29 3.64 11.70
CA LYS A 128 0.05 3.42 12.44
C LYS A 128 -1.06 2.80 11.58
N GLU A 129 -1.00 2.99 10.27
CA GLU A 129 -1.96 2.42 9.31
C GLU A 129 -1.51 1.05 8.80
N PHE A 130 -0.38 0.52 9.31
CA PHE A 130 0.17 -0.75 8.89
C PHE A 130 -0.84 -1.91 8.96
N PRO A 131 -1.68 -2.06 10.01
CA PRO A 131 -2.66 -3.15 10.06
C PRO A 131 -3.60 -3.15 8.85
N GLN A 132 -4.14 -1.98 8.48
CA GLN A 132 -5.03 -1.85 7.33
C GLN A 132 -4.28 -2.03 6.01
N LYS A 133 -3.12 -1.37 5.87
CA LYS A 133 -2.25 -1.49 4.69
C LYS A 133 -1.86 -2.94 4.43
N PHE A 134 -1.40 -3.66 5.45
CA PHE A 134 -0.98 -5.05 5.34
C PHE A 134 -2.15 -5.98 5.01
N THR A 135 -3.31 -5.79 5.63
CA THR A 135 -4.50 -6.62 5.35
C THR A 135 -4.93 -6.50 3.89
N VAL A 136 -5.01 -5.27 3.38
CA VAL A 136 -5.32 -4.98 1.97
C VAL A 136 -4.23 -5.50 1.04
N TYR A 137 -2.96 -5.30 1.39
CA TYR A 137 -1.83 -5.79 0.61
C TYR A 137 -1.88 -7.33 0.47
N ARG A 138 -2.08 -8.03 1.59
CA ARG A 138 -2.20 -9.49 1.64
C ARG A 138 -3.36 -9.98 0.79
N ASP A 139 -4.54 -9.38 0.92
CA ASP A 139 -5.72 -9.76 0.13
C ASP A 139 -5.47 -9.58 -1.38
N LEU A 140 -4.98 -8.42 -1.82
CA LEU A 140 -4.68 -8.17 -3.23
C LEU A 140 -3.64 -9.14 -3.80
N ARG A 141 -2.58 -9.44 -3.02
CA ARG A 141 -1.54 -10.40 -3.43
C ARG A 141 -2.06 -11.83 -3.47
N ASN A 142 -2.95 -12.21 -2.56
CA ASN A 142 -3.65 -13.50 -2.59
C ASN A 142 -4.55 -13.64 -3.82
N ARG A 143 -5.17 -12.53 -4.27
CA ARG A 143 -5.94 -12.49 -5.53
C ARG A 143 -5.05 -12.43 -6.79
N GLY A 144 -3.74 -12.57 -6.66
CA GLY A 144 -2.79 -12.65 -7.77
C GLY A 144 -2.39 -11.31 -8.40
N TYR A 145 -2.79 -10.18 -7.82
CA TYR A 145 -2.39 -8.87 -8.33
C TYR A 145 -0.93 -8.55 -8.00
N ILE A 146 -0.33 -7.65 -8.79
CA ILE A 146 0.95 -7.05 -8.45
C ILE A 146 0.68 -5.73 -7.74
N VAL A 147 1.12 -5.64 -6.49
CA VAL A 147 0.86 -4.51 -5.60
C VAL A 147 2.17 -3.79 -5.36
N LYS A 148 2.20 -2.48 -5.59
CA LYS A 148 3.35 -1.61 -5.37
C LYS A 148 2.97 -0.38 -4.59
N SER A 149 3.96 0.29 -4.01
CA SER A 149 3.73 1.57 -3.31
C SER A 149 3.03 2.58 -4.22
N GLY A 150 1.93 3.13 -3.72
CA GLY A 150 1.15 4.20 -4.32
C GLY A 150 1.61 5.59 -3.88
N PHE A 151 2.70 5.71 -3.10
CA PHE A 151 3.12 6.95 -2.44
C PHE A 151 3.26 8.12 -3.42
N LYS A 152 3.86 7.88 -4.60
CA LYS A 152 4.00 8.90 -5.66
C LYS A 152 2.66 9.46 -6.18
N PHE A 153 1.56 8.75 -5.94
CA PHE A 153 0.21 9.10 -6.38
C PHE A 153 -0.69 9.47 -5.20
N GLY A 154 -0.13 9.65 -4.00
CA GLY A 154 -0.88 10.03 -2.79
C GLY A 154 -1.83 8.93 -2.29
N THR A 155 -1.48 7.67 -2.53
CA THR A 155 -2.27 6.47 -2.20
C THR A 155 -1.39 5.42 -1.53
N HIS A 156 -1.98 4.44 -0.85
CA HIS A 156 -1.21 3.36 -0.24
C HIS A 156 -0.61 2.45 -1.32
N PHE A 157 -1.44 2.04 -2.28
CA PHE A 157 -1.01 1.10 -3.30
C PHE A 157 -1.39 1.52 -4.71
N ARG A 158 -0.54 1.14 -5.65
CA ARG A 158 -0.88 1.00 -7.06
C ARG A 158 -0.89 -0.48 -7.39
N VAL A 159 -1.90 -0.91 -8.14
CA VAL A 159 -2.18 -2.31 -8.42
C VAL A 159 -2.20 -2.51 -9.91
N TYR A 160 -1.43 -3.48 -10.38
CA TYR A 160 -1.39 -3.92 -11.77
C TYR A 160 -2.17 -5.22 -11.93
N ASP A 161 -2.64 -5.47 -13.14
CA ASP A 161 -3.38 -6.69 -13.44
C ASP A 161 -2.52 -7.95 -13.29
N ARG A 162 -3.17 -9.11 -13.32
CA ARG A 162 -2.49 -10.41 -13.22
C ARG A 162 -1.65 -10.68 -14.47
N GLY A 163 -0.49 -11.30 -14.29
CA GLY A 163 0.34 -11.78 -15.41
C GLY A 163 0.98 -10.70 -16.29
N VAL A 164 0.98 -9.44 -15.85
CA VAL A 164 1.62 -8.34 -16.57
C VAL A 164 3.01 -8.04 -16.01
N ASN A 165 3.90 -7.49 -16.85
CA ASN A 165 5.19 -6.97 -16.39
C ASN A 165 5.10 -5.45 -16.21
N PRO A 166 5.03 -4.93 -14.96
CA PRO A 166 4.91 -3.48 -14.72
C PRO A 166 6.18 -2.69 -15.09
N TYR A 167 7.32 -3.38 -15.25
CA TYR A 167 8.63 -2.80 -15.57
C TYR A 167 9.06 -3.03 -17.01
N LYS A 168 8.15 -3.48 -17.90
CA LYS A 168 8.44 -3.61 -19.32
C LYS A 168 8.98 -2.31 -19.90
N GLU A 169 10.11 -2.39 -20.59
CA GLU A 169 10.72 -1.28 -21.32
C GLU A 169 10.02 -1.07 -22.68
N GLY A 170 9.94 0.19 -23.13
CA GLY A 170 9.30 0.56 -24.39
C GLY A 170 7.79 0.80 -24.28
N SER A 171 7.06 0.51 -25.37
CA SER A 171 5.61 0.74 -25.45
C SER A 171 4.85 -0.23 -24.53
N LYS A 172 4.14 0.34 -23.56
CA LYS A 172 3.29 -0.42 -22.63
C LYS A 172 1.88 -0.56 -23.21
N GLU A 173 1.35 -1.77 -23.16
CA GLU A 173 -0.07 -2.01 -23.41
C GLU A 173 -0.90 -1.44 -22.26
N THR A 174 -2.17 -1.10 -22.50
CA THR A 174 -3.08 -0.56 -21.48
C THR A 174 -3.12 -1.43 -20.21
N LYS A 175 -3.05 -2.77 -20.37
CA LYS A 175 -3.05 -3.74 -19.25
C LYS A 175 -1.79 -3.68 -18.36
N GLU A 176 -0.69 -3.13 -18.87
CA GLU A 176 0.61 -3.03 -18.18
C GLU A 176 0.74 -1.74 -17.37
N HIS A 177 -0.25 -0.85 -17.46
CA HIS A 177 -0.38 0.32 -16.60
C HIS A 177 -1.06 -0.02 -15.27
N THR A 178 -0.98 0.91 -14.31
CA THR A 178 -1.73 0.83 -13.06
C THR A 178 -3.22 0.69 -13.36
N LYS A 179 -3.81 -0.42 -12.93
CA LYS A 179 -5.24 -0.69 -13.05
C LYS A 179 -6.02 0.02 -11.96
N TYR A 180 -5.54 -0.13 -10.71
CA TYR A 180 -6.15 0.47 -9.54
C TYR A 180 -5.14 1.29 -8.75
N ASN A 181 -5.56 2.45 -8.28
CA ASN A 181 -4.98 3.06 -7.09
C ASN A 181 -5.84 2.64 -5.92
N VAL A 182 -5.24 2.18 -4.83
CA VAL A 182 -5.96 1.68 -3.66
C VAL A 182 -5.53 2.46 -2.43
N HIS A 183 -6.51 2.91 -1.66
CA HIS A 183 -6.30 3.47 -0.33
C HIS A 183 -7.02 2.59 0.70
N ALA A 184 -6.28 2.20 1.74
CA ALA A 184 -6.76 1.30 2.78
C ALA A 184 -7.26 2.10 3.98
N TYR A 185 -8.45 1.79 4.46
CA TYR A 185 -9.07 2.44 5.61
C TYR A 185 -9.62 1.39 6.57
N SER A 186 -9.71 1.73 7.84
CA SER A 186 -10.53 0.99 8.80
C SER A 186 -12.00 1.34 8.58
N GLU A 187 -12.91 0.41 8.85
CA GLU A 187 -14.36 0.68 8.85
C GLU A 187 -14.77 1.83 9.79
N ASN A 188 -13.99 2.06 10.86
CA ASN A 188 -14.21 3.13 11.82
C ASN A 188 -13.59 4.48 11.41
N HIS A 189 -12.97 4.55 10.23
CA HIS A 189 -12.30 5.77 9.78
C HIS A 189 -13.30 6.79 9.25
N MET A 190 -13.35 7.98 9.88
CA MET A 190 -14.15 9.09 9.39
C MET A 190 -13.43 9.81 8.26
N LEU A 191 -13.85 9.56 7.02
CA LEU A 191 -13.29 10.21 5.84
C LEU A 191 -13.85 11.62 5.63
N MET A 192 -12.98 12.61 5.50
CA MET A 192 -13.40 13.95 5.13
C MET A 192 -13.59 14.06 3.61
N PRO A 193 -14.63 14.76 3.10
CA PRO A 193 -14.90 14.83 1.66
C PRO A 193 -13.73 15.36 0.80
N GLN A 194 -12.86 16.20 1.38
CA GLN A 194 -11.65 16.72 0.74
C GLN A 194 -10.66 15.59 0.41
N GLU A 195 -10.57 14.58 1.28
CA GLU A 195 -9.68 13.43 1.10
C GLU A 195 -10.14 12.58 -0.09
N TRP A 196 -11.45 12.37 -0.21
CA TRP A 196 -12.08 11.69 -1.35
C TRP A 196 -11.78 12.41 -2.65
N SER A 197 -12.06 13.72 -2.70
CA SER A 197 -11.86 14.55 -3.88
C SER A 197 -10.41 14.52 -4.35
N ARG A 198 -9.45 14.69 -3.42
CA ARG A 198 -8.01 14.60 -3.69
C ARG A 198 -7.65 13.24 -4.27
N TYR A 199 -8.12 12.16 -3.64
CA TYR A 199 -7.80 10.80 -4.02
C TYR A 199 -8.32 10.43 -5.42
N VAL A 200 -9.58 10.78 -5.72
CA VAL A 200 -10.19 10.55 -7.03
C VAL A 200 -9.47 11.33 -8.12
N ARG A 201 -9.16 12.62 -7.85
CA ARG A 201 -8.42 13.47 -8.79
C ARG A 201 -7.03 12.90 -9.10
N LEU A 202 -6.28 12.47 -8.09
CA LEU A 202 -4.95 11.88 -8.28
C LEU A 202 -5.00 10.59 -9.11
N SER A 203 -6.00 9.75 -8.87
CA SER A 203 -6.19 8.50 -9.62
C SER A 203 -6.57 8.73 -11.08
N HIS A 204 -7.45 9.72 -11.33
CA HIS A 204 -7.85 10.11 -12.68
C HIS A 204 -6.66 10.63 -13.51
N ASN A 205 -5.72 11.37 -12.90
CA ASN A 205 -4.53 11.89 -13.60
C ASN A 205 -3.66 10.79 -14.22
N ILE A 206 -3.63 9.61 -13.62
CA ILE A 206 -2.87 8.46 -14.13
C ILE A 206 -3.75 7.43 -14.85
N ARG A 207 -5.02 7.78 -15.13
CA ARG A 207 -6.02 6.90 -15.74
C ARG A 207 -6.23 5.58 -14.99
N ALA A 208 -5.99 5.57 -13.68
CA ALA A 208 -6.26 4.42 -12.82
C ALA A 208 -7.62 4.55 -12.16
N THR A 209 -8.27 3.41 -11.91
CA THR A 209 -9.52 3.40 -11.13
C THR A 209 -9.21 3.62 -9.65
N ALA A 210 -9.90 4.56 -9.00
CA ALA A 210 -9.81 4.79 -7.57
C ALA A 210 -10.63 3.74 -6.82
N LEU A 211 -9.97 2.93 -5.99
CA LEU A 211 -10.56 1.98 -5.07
C LEU A 211 -10.28 2.31 -3.60
N MET A 212 -11.36 2.41 -2.85
CA MET A 212 -11.29 2.40 -1.40
C MET A 212 -11.36 0.97 -0.90
N ALA A 213 -10.40 0.56 -0.08
CA ALA A 213 -10.40 -0.73 0.58
C ALA A 213 -10.75 -0.53 2.06
N ILE A 214 -11.95 -0.93 2.46
CA ILE A 214 -12.41 -0.88 3.85
C ILE A 214 -12.07 -2.22 4.49
N VAL A 215 -11.34 -2.16 5.60
CA VAL A 215 -10.98 -3.29 6.44
C VAL A 215 -11.85 -3.26 7.69
N ASP A 216 -12.63 -4.31 7.90
CA ASP A 216 -13.43 -4.49 9.11
C ASP A 216 -12.62 -5.09 10.28
N GLU A 217 -13.25 -5.18 11.44
CA GLU A 217 -12.68 -5.77 12.65
C GLU A 217 -12.35 -7.27 12.54
N GLU A 218 -12.98 -7.99 11.61
CA GLU A 218 -12.69 -9.41 11.33
C GLU A 218 -11.51 -9.60 10.37
N GLY A 219 -11.03 -8.51 9.76
CA GLY A 219 -9.93 -8.49 8.81
C GLY A 219 -10.34 -8.82 7.38
N ASP A 220 -11.64 -8.76 7.08
CA ASP A 220 -12.18 -8.85 5.75
C ASP A 220 -12.07 -7.49 5.03
N VAL A 221 -11.93 -7.56 3.70
CA VAL A 221 -11.67 -6.38 2.86
C VAL A 221 -12.77 -6.20 1.83
N THR A 222 -13.45 -5.05 1.92
CA THR A 222 -14.45 -4.62 0.93
C THR A 222 -13.91 -3.48 0.07
N TYR A 223 -14.06 -3.61 -1.25
CA TYR A 223 -13.54 -2.62 -2.22
C TYR A 223 -14.68 -1.79 -2.84
N TYR A 224 -14.62 -0.47 -2.67
CA TYR A 224 -15.56 0.47 -3.30
C TYR A 224 -14.89 1.23 -4.42
N LYS A 225 -15.56 1.29 -5.57
CA LYS A 225 -15.18 2.17 -6.67
C LYS A 225 -15.63 3.58 -6.35
N ILE A 226 -14.71 4.53 -6.49
CA ILE A 226 -15.06 5.94 -6.45
C ILE A 226 -14.90 6.53 -7.84
N ILE A 227 -15.95 7.17 -8.34
CA ILE A 227 -15.93 7.85 -9.63
C ILE A 227 -16.26 9.32 -9.46
N ARG A 228 -15.59 10.15 -10.26
CA ARG A 228 -16.00 11.54 -10.46
C ARG A 228 -17.06 11.55 -11.56
N THR A 229 -18.26 12.01 -11.22
CA THR A 229 -19.30 12.29 -12.22
C THR A 229 -19.17 13.73 -12.67
N LYS A 230 -19.37 13.98 -13.97
CA LYS A 230 -19.65 15.35 -14.42
C LYS A 230 -21.15 15.58 -14.21
N PRO A 231 -21.56 16.76 -13.70
CA PRO A 231 -22.97 17.13 -13.62
C PRO A 231 -23.63 17.12 -15.01
#